data_AF-A0A538RWU2-F1
#
_entry.id   AF-A0A538RWU2-F1
#
_cell.length_a   1.000
_cell.length_b   1.000
_cell.length_c   1.000
_cell.angle_alpha   90.00
_cell.angle_beta   90.00
_cell.angle_gamma   90.00
#
_symmetry.space_group_name_H-M   'P 1'
#
loop_
_entity.id
_entity.type
_entity.pdbx_description
1 polymer ?
#
loop_
_entity_poly.entity_id
_entity_poly.type
_entity_poly.pdbx_seq_one_letter_code
_entity_poly.pdbx_strand_id
1 'polypeptide(L)' 'MIKCSFCEQPLYCKACGKPFRPRRGATHVGIYQPDMAISCPECQATLICQACGYDYGQGEGEDQAQ' A
#
# COMPACT_ATOMS: atom_id res chain seq x y z
N MET A 1 -12.57 -1.71 0.95
CA MET A 1 -11.39 -2.00 1.81
C MET A 1 -10.42 -2.76 0.94
N ILE A 2 -9.20 -2.25 0.76
CA ILE A 2 -8.20 -2.98 -0.04
C ILE A 2 -7.70 -4.14 0.79
N LYS A 3 -7.59 -5.29 0.14
CA LYS A 3 -7.00 -6.51 0.70
C LYS A 3 -5.72 -6.81 -0.07
N CYS A 4 -4.81 -7.50 0.56
CA CYS A 4 -3.66 -8.05 -0.11
C CYS A 4 -4.06 -9.15 -1.09
N SER A 5 -3.43 -9.17 -2.26
CA SER A 5 -3.69 -10.14 -3.33
C SER A 5 -3.32 -11.58 -2.96
N PHE A 6 -2.37 -11.77 -2.03
CA PHE A 6 -1.92 -13.10 -1.62
C PHE A 6 -2.71 -13.68 -0.45
N CYS A 7 -2.96 -12.86 0.58
CA CYS A 7 -3.50 -13.29 1.87
C CYS A 7 -5.01 -12.95 2.00
N GLU A 8 -5.59 -12.15 1.09
CA GLU A 8 -6.92 -11.52 1.21
C GLU A 8 -7.15 -10.76 2.55
N GLN A 9 -6.08 -10.51 3.30
CA GLN A 9 -6.11 -9.79 4.56
C GLN A 9 -6.01 -8.28 4.34
N PRO A 10 -6.53 -7.46 5.26
CA PRO A 10 -6.40 -6.02 5.19
C PRO A 10 -4.93 -5.57 5.21
N LEU A 11 -4.65 -4.50 4.48
CA LEU A 11 -3.35 -3.84 4.49
C LEU A 11 -3.24 -2.90 5.69
N TYR A 12 -2.04 -2.78 6.24
CA TYR A 12 -1.71 -1.93 7.39
C TYR A 12 -0.60 -0.97 7.02
N CYS A 13 -0.64 0.24 7.55
CA CYS A 13 0.45 1.18 7.37
C CYS A 13 1.69 0.74 8.17
N LYS A 14 2.86 0.72 7.53
CA LYS A 14 4.14 0.37 8.16
C LYS A 14 4.54 1.32 9.29
N ALA A 15 4.32 2.63 9.11
CA ALA A 15 4.69 3.64 10.10
C ALA A 15 3.60 3.83 11.16
N CYS A 16 2.34 3.88 10.73
CA CYS A 16 1.22 4.22 11.61
C CYS A 16 0.59 2.98 12.29
N GLY A 17 0.83 1.76 11.80
CA GLY A 17 0.21 0.51 12.31
C GLY A 17 -1.31 0.43 12.12
N LYS A 18 -1.93 1.45 11.51
CA LYS A 18 -3.38 1.53 11.30
C LYS A 18 -3.79 0.75 10.04
N PRO A 19 -4.96 0.08 10.05
CA PRO A 19 -5.50 -0.56 8.86
C PRO A 19 -5.77 0.50 7.79
N PHE A 20 -5.39 0.22 6.55
CA PHE A 20 -5.58 1.11 5.42
C PHE A 20 -7.07 1.34 5.17
N ARG A 21 -7.51 2.58 5.38
CA ARG A 21 -8.88 3.01 5.10
C ARG A 21 -8.85 4.04 3.98
N PRO A 22 -9.20 3.63 2.76
CA PRO A 22 -9.24 4.57 1.66
C PRO A 22 -10.28 5.67 1.91
N ARG A 23 -9.95 6.92 1.57
CA ARG A 23 -10.94 8.01 1.57
C ARG A 23 -11.89 7.81 0.39
N ARG A 24 -13.21 7.82 0.67
CA ARG A 24 -14.28 7.76 -0.34
C ARG A 24 -14.06 8.89 -1.35
N GLY A 25 -13.55 8.57 -2.54
CA GLY A 25 -13.27 9.54 -3.61
C GLY A 25 -11.94 9.32 -4.34
N ALA A 26 -10.86 8.98 -3.64
CA ALA A 26 -9.55 8.71 -4.26
C ALA A 26 -9.44 7.30 -4.87
N THR A 27 -10.46 6.47 -4.63
CA THR A 27 -10.34 5.01 -4.74
C THR A 27 -10.99 4.36 -5.93
N HIS A 28 -11.88 5.08 -6.63
CA HIS A 28 -12.61 4.47 -7.72
C HIS A 28 -11.71 4.25 -8.95
N VAL A 29 -10.63 5.04 -9.11
CA VAL A 29 -9.88 5.08 -10.38
C VAL A 29 -8.40 4.67 -10.24
N GLY A 30 -7.74 4.97 -9.13
CA GLY A 30 -6.29 4.71 -8.98
C GLY A 30 -5.90 3.29 -8.57
N ILE A 31 -6.71 2.62 -7.75
CA ILE A 31 -6.32 1.38 -7.04
C ILE A 31 -6.38 0.12 -7.92
N TYR A 32 -7.19 0.12 -8.98
CA TYR A 32 -7.27 -1.04 -9.88
C TYR A 32 -6.04 -1.18 -10.78
N GLN A 33 -5.14 -0.19 -10.79
CA GLN A 33 -3.89 -0.28 -11.50
C GLN A 33 -2.85 -0.97 -10.59
N PRO A 34 -2.31 -2.13 -11.01
CA PRO A 34 -1.30 -2.86 -10.23
C PRO A 34 -0.01 -2.06 -10.02
N ASP A 35 0.22 -1.02 -10.83
CA ASP A 35 1.40 -0.14 -10.78
C ASP A 35 1.21 1.11 -9.91
N MET A 36 0.05 1.30 -9.26
CA MET A 36 -0.17 2.46 -8.41
C MET A 36 0.36 2.20 -7.00
N ALA A 37 1.46 2.88 -6.64
CA ALA A 37 1.98 2.90 -5.29
C ALA A 37 0.90 3.40 -4.31
N ILE A 38 0.47 2.53 -3.39
CA ILE A 38 -0.53 2.84 -2.37
C ILE A 38 0.17 3.21 -1.07
N SER A 39 -0.06 4.44 -0.62
CA SER A 39 0.52 4.98 0.61
C SER A 39 -0.56 5.37 1.62
N CYS A 40 -0.17 5.45 2.89
CA CYS A 40 -1.05 5.82 3.98
C CYS A 40 -1.52 7.29 3.82
N PRO A 41 -2.82 7.59 3.85
CA PRO A 41 -3.30 8.97 3.68
C PRO A 41 -2.98 9.88 4.87
N GLU A 42 -2.56 9.32 6.02
CA GLU A 42 -2.18 10.10 7.20
C GLU A 42 -0.68 10.40 7.24
N CYS A 43 0.16 9.37 7.02
CA CYS A 43 1.62 9.48 7.17
C CYS A 43 2.40 9.28 5.87
N GLN A 44 1.73 9.05 4.73
CA GLN A 44 2.31 8.77 3.40
C GLN A 44 3.30 7.60 3.35
N ALA A 45 3.36 6.81 4.42
CA ALA A 45 4.18 5.62 4.50
C ALA A 45 3.56 4.45 3.73
N THR A 46 4.40 3.46 3.44
CA THR A 46 4.04 2.29 2.67
C THR A 46 3.08 1.37 3.43
N LEU A 47 2.32 0.58 2.69
CA LEU A 47 1.39 -0.39 3.25
C LEU A 47 2.02 -1.78 3.26
N ILE A 48 1.68 -2.59 4.25
CA ILE A 48 2.16 -3.97 4.42
C ILE A 48 0.96 -4.90 4.66
N CYS A 49 0.96 -6.14 4.13
CA CYS A 49 0.07 -7.19 4.67
C CYS A 49 0.69 -7.68 5.97
N GLN A 50 0.03 -7.44 7.10
CA GLN A 50 0.53 -7.93 8.39
C GLN A 50 0.54 -9.47 8.48
N ALA A 51 -0.29 -10.16 7.68
CA ALA A 51 -0.36 -11.61 7.67
C ALA A 51 0.73 -12.31 6.83
N CYS A 52 1.10 -11.75 5.67
CA CYS A 52 2.13 -12.35 4.80
C CYS A 52 3.45 -11.56 4.75
N GLY A 53 3.49 -10.35 5.31
CA GLY A 53 4.69 -9.49 5.35
C GLY A 53 5.00 -8.73 4.05
N TYR A 54 4.18 -8.85 3.00
CA TYR A 54 4.43 -8.18 1.72
C TYR A 54 4.33 -6.65 1.86
N ASP A 55 5.35 -5.93 1.39
CA ASP A 55 5.46 -4.47 1.40
C ASP A 55 5.03 -3.89 0.04
N TYR A 56 3.98 -3.06 0.05
CA TYR A 56 3.42 -2.37 -1.12
C TYR A 56 4.14 -1.04 -1.42
N GLY A 57 5.29 -0.84 -0.80
CA GLY A 57 6.08 0.37 -0.80
C GLY A 57 7.30 0.38 -1.71
N GLN A 58 7.75 -0.77 -2.19
CA GLN A 58 8.90 -0.85 -3.07
C GLN A 58 8.46 -0.65 -4.52
N GLY A 59 8.22 0.61 -4.88
CA GLY A 59 8.72 1.14 -6.13
C GLY A 59 10.06 1.77 -5.80
N GLU A 60 11.13 0.97 -5.74
CA GLU A 60 12.50 1.46 -5.66
C GLU A 60 12.83 2.17 -6.96
N GLY A 61 12.43 3.45 -7.05
CA GLY A 61 13.26 4.40 -7.76
C GLY A 61 14.53 4.60 -6.93
N GLU A 62 15.65 4.23 -7.54
CA GLU A 62 17.03 4.63 -7.23
C GLU A 62 17.87 3.66 -6.37
N ASP A 63 18.47 2.67 -7.05
CA ASP A 63 19.94 2.52 -7.05
C ASP A 63 20.39 2.43 -8.52
N GLN A 64 20.71 3.57 -9.13
CA GLN A 64 22.08 3.99 -9.45
C GLN A 64 22.70 3.25 -10.65
N ALA A 65 23.01 4.06 -11.65
CA ALA A 65 23.82 3.75 -12.81
C ALA A 65 25.04 2.86 -12.53
N GLN A 66 25.26 1.90 -13.41
CA GLN A 66 26.61 1.54 -13.84
C GLN A 66 26.60 1.03 -15.28
#